data_AF-A0A1C0ZW14-F1
#
_entry.id   AF-A0A1C0ZW14-F1
#
_cell.length_a   1.000
_cell.length_b   1.000
_cell.length_c   1.000
_cell.angle_alpha   90.00
_cell.angle_beta   90.00
_cell.angle_gamma   90.00
#
_symmetry.space_group_name_H-M   'P 1'
#
loop_
_entity.id
_entity.type
_entity.pdbx_description
1 polymer ?
#
loop_
_entity_poly.entity_id
_entity_poly.type
_entity_poly.pdbx_seq_one_letter_code
_entity_poly.pdbx_strand_id
1 'polypeptide(L)'
;MSNQPNKIERSSWIPKKERKWVIGAAVISMILLIWQLWSLIHTPSATLHNRHFEQTFKSYGSNARLALFVVLANYVLVFLIKQRIWGQLDFLKKGLVLLLRVVKRCHTPLAILAITLIVLHAVAVFMYGFKWDFNNISGLLALIVLLPVPISGLFRYRRLDRKWHIRSGLAFAVLFLIHAFL
;
A
#
# COMPACT_ATOMS: atom_id res chain seq x y z
N MET A 1 13.27 40.83 -29.32
CA MET A 1 12.27 40.16 -28.47
C MET A 1 11.49 39.17 -29.33
N SER A 2 11.71 37.86 -29.17
CA SER A 2 10.83 36.83 -29.74
C SER A 2 10.45 35.85 -28.64
N ASN A 3 9.20 35.92 -28.20
CA ASN A 3 8.60 35.00 -27.24
C ASN A 3 8.52 33.61 -27.85
N GLN A 4 9.31 32.66 -27.34
CA GLN A 4 9.01 31.25 -27.53
C GLN A 4 7.85 30.86 -26.61
N PRO A 5 6.77 30.24 -27.12
CA PRO A 5 5.75 29.69 -26.25
C PRO A 5 6.37 28.54 -25.45
N ASN A 6 6.47 28.73 -24.14
CA ASN A 6 6.75 27.69 -23.17
C ASN A 6 5.85 26.48 -23.46
N LYS A 7 6.41 25.44 -24.09
CA LYS A 7 5.79 24.11 -24.11
C LYS A 7 5.76 23.66 -22.66
N ILE A 8 4.64 23.91 -21.99
CA ILE A 8 4.25 23.18 -20.79
C ILE A 8 4.10 21.73 -21.26
N GLU A 9 5.20 20.98 -21.25
CA GLU A 9 5.13 19.53 -21.31
C GLU A 9 4.19 19.14 -20.18
N ARG A 10 2.99 18.68 -20.54
CA ARG A 10 2.05 18.11 -19.60
C ARG A 10 2.76 16.89 -19.01
N SER A 11 3.48 17.11 -17.92
CA SER A 11 4.19 16.11 -17.14
C SER A 11 3.16 15.07 -16.77
N SER A 12 3.12 14.01 -17.57
CA SER A 12 2.14 12.94 -17.38
C SER A 12 2.29 12.40 -15.96
N TRP A 13 1.17 12.19 -15.28
CA TRP A 13 1.14 11.88 -13.84
C TRP A 13 1.97 10.63 -13.46
N ILE A 14 2.24 9.74 -14.42
CA ILE A 14 3.01 8.51 -14.22
C ILE A 14 4.01 8.33 -15.38
N PRO A 15 5.30 8.01 -15.11
CA PRO A 15 6.30 7.73 -16.14
C PRO A 15 5.86 6.65 -17.14
N LYS A 16 6.15 6.83 -18.43
CA LYS A 16 5.69 5.92 -19.51
C LYS A 16 6.06 4.45 -19.26
N LYS A 17 7.22 4.19 -18.66
CA LYS A 17 7.74 2.83 -18.36
C LYS A 17 6.98 2.11 -17.23
N GLU A 18 6.49 2.86 -16.24
CA GLU A 18 5.74 2.30 -15.08
C GLU A 18 4.23 2.28 -15.33
N ARG A 19 3.74 3.15 -16.22
CA ARG A 19 2.32 3.38 -16.44
C ARG A 19 1.51 2.12 -16.74
N LYS A 20 2.01 1.22 -17.59
CA LYS A 20 1.30 -0.03 -17.93
C LYS A 20 1.05 -0.89 -16.69
N TRP A 21 2.06 -1.02 -15.82
CA TRP A 21 1.97 -1.80 -14.59
C TRP A 21 1.07 -1.16 -13.55
N VAL A 22 1.16 0.17 -13.38
CA VAL A 22 0.33 0.91 -12.43
C VAL A 22 -1.13 0.90 -12.86
N ILE A 23 -1.42 1.16 -14.15
CA ILE A 23 -2.79 1.10 -14.68
C ILE A 23 -3.33 -0.33 -14.61
N GLY A 24 -2.55 -1.34 -15.01
CA GLY A 24 -2.96 -2.73 -14.92
C GLY A 24 -3.32 -3.12 -13.48
N ALA A 25 -2.45 -2.79 -12.52
CA ALA A 25 -2.72 -3.02 -11.10
C ALA A 25 -3.96 -2.27 -10.61
N ALA A 26 -4.14 -1.01 -11.00
CA ALA A 26 -5.32 -0.23 -10.63
C ALA A 26 -6.62 -0.82 -11.20
N VAL A 27 -6.62 -1.27 -12.45
CA VAL A 27 -7.79 -1.92 -13.08
C VAL A 27 -8.11 -3.24 -12.37
N ILE A 28 -7.11 -4.09 -12.14
CA ILE A 28 -7.29 -5.36 -11.42
C ILE A 28 -7.81 -5.10 -10.00
N SER A 29 -7.19 -4.15 -9.28
CA SER A 29 -7.64 -3.73 -7.95
C SER A 29 -9.07 -3.22 -7.95
N MET A 30 -9.48 -2.45 -8.96
CA MET A 30 -10.84 -1.94 -9.06
C MET A 30 -11.84 -3.07 -9.30
N ILE A 31 -11.54 -4.01 -10.21
CA ILE A 31 -12.38 -5.18 -10.48
C ILE A 31 -12.52 -6.02 -9.20
N LEU A 32 -11.40 -6.31 -8.53
CA LEU A 32 -11.41 -7.07 -7.26
C LEU A 32 -12.22 -6.37 -6.18
N LEU A 33 -12.05 -5.06 -6.03
CA LEU A 33 -12.76 -4.27 -5.02
C LEU A 33 -14.27 -4.29 -5.28
N ILE A 34 -14.70 -4.04 -6.52
CA ILE A 34 -16.13 -4.05 -6.89
C ILE A 34 -16.71 -5.45 -6.69
N TRP A 35 -16.04 -6.49 -7.20
CA TRP A 35 -16.51 -7.87 -7.09
C TRP A 35 -16.67 -8.30 -5.63
N GLN A 36 -15.65 -8.05 -4.80
CA GLN A 36 -15.67 -8.49 -3.40
C GLN A 36 -16.62 -7.66 -2.55
N LEU A 37 -16.70 -6.34 -2.76
CA LEU A 37 -17.70 -5.51 -2.08
C LEU A 37 -19.12 -5.93 -2.44
N TRP A 38 -19.37 -6.21 -3.72
CA TRP A 38 -20.66 -6.74 -4.17
C TRP A 38 -21.01 -8.04 -3.45
N SER A 39 -20.07 -8.98 -3.39
CA SER A 39 -20.23 -10.25 -2.67
C SER A 39 -20.53 -10.03 -1.18
N LEU A 40 -19.82 -9.12 -0.52
CA LEU A 40 -20.02 -8.82 0.90
C LEU A 40 -21.42 -8.22 1.15
N ILE A 41 -21.85 -7.26 0.34
CA ILE A 41 -23.16 -6.59 0.50
C ILE A 41 -24.33 -7.56 0.27
N HIS A 42 -24.18 -8.56 -0.60
CA HIS A 42 -25.19 -9.58 -0.86
C HIS A 42 -25.14 -10.77 0.10
N THR A 43 -24.23 -10.75 1.07
CA THR A 43 -24.12 -11.81 2.08
C THR A 43 -25.27 -11.66 3.09
N PRO A 44 -26.11 -12.71 3.30
CA PRO A 44 -27.23 -12.64 4.25
C PRO A 44 -26.75 -12.28 5.67
N SER A 45 -27.50 -11.45 6.38
CA SER A 45 -27.16 -10.99 7.73
C SER A 45 -26.93 -12.14 8.73
N ALA A 46 -27.66 -13.25 8.56
CA ALA A 46 -27.50 -14.47 9.36
C ALA A 46 -26.10 -15.12 9.21
N THR A 47 -25.40 -14.87 8.11
CA THR A 47 -24.08 -15.43 7.84
C THR A 47 -22.93 -14.51 8.26
N LEU A 48 -23.20 -13.23 8.54
CA LEU A 48 -22.16 -12.27 8.93
C LEU A 48 -21.45 -12.67 10.23
N HIS A 49 -22.15 -13.32 11.17
CA HIS A 49 -21.56 -13.72 12.46
C HIS A 49 -21.06 -15.16 12.48
N ASN A 50 -20.98 -15.83 11.32
CA ASN A 50 -20.50 -17.20 11.25
C ASN A 50 -18.96 -17.25 11.13
N ARG A 51 -18.39 -18.42 11.45
CA ARG A 51 -16.94 -18.65 11.38
C ARG A 51 -16.35 -18.50 9.97
N HIS A 52 -17.15 -18.73 8.93
CA HIS A 52 -16.72 -18.61 7.53
C HIS A 52 -16.51 -17.15 7.11
N PHE A 53 -17.43 -16.26 7.51
CA PHE A 53 -17.28 -14.83 7.32
C PHE A 53 -16.11 -14.29 8.15
N GLU A 54 -15.92 -14.82 9.36
CA GLU A 54 -14.77 -14.50 10.19
C GLU A 54 -13.43 -14.82 9.51
N GLN A 55 -13.34 -16.01 8.91
CA GLN A 55 -12.18 -16.42 8.12
C GLN A 55 -11.97 -15.53 6.88
N THR A 56 -13.06 -15.06 6.26
CA THR A 56 -12.99 -14.20 5.08
C THR A 56 -12.31 -12.87 5.39
N PHE A 57 -12.77 -12.14 6.42
CA PHE A 57 -12.14 -10.87 6.76
C PHE A 57 -10.71 -11.06 7.32
N LYS A 58 -10.44 -12.14 8.05
CA LYS A 58 -9.08 -12.49 8.50
C LYS A 58 -8.15 -12.79 7.32
N SER A 59 -8.65 -13.44 6.27
CA SER A 59 -7.89 -13.72 5.05
C SER A 59 -7.53 -12.44 4.31
N TYR A 60 -8.48 -11.50 4.16
CA TYR A 60 -8.18 -10.18 3.59
C TYR A 60 -7.10 -9.45 4.38
N GLY A 61 -7.19 -9.44 5.72
CA GLY A 61 -6.18 -8.85 6.59
C GLY A 61 -4.80 -9.51 6.46
N SER A 62 -4.76 -10.83 6.39
CA SER A 62 -3.50 -11.59 6.22
C SER A 62 -2.84 -11.32 4.85
N ASN A 63 -3.63 -11.33 3.78
CA ASN A 63 -3.14 -11.03 2.43
C ASN A 63 -2.68 -9.58 2.31
N ALA A 64 -3.43 -8.64 2.91
CA ALA A 64 -3.03 -7.24 3.02
C ALA A 64 -1.68 -7.10 3.74
N ARG A 65 -1.48 -7.85 4.84
CA ARG A 65 -0.24 -7.84 5.61
C ARG A 65 0.97 -8.29 4.78
N LEU A 66 0.83 -9.40 4.06
CA LEU A 66 1.88 -9.89 3.16
C LEU A 66 2.24 -8.86 2.09
N ALA A 67 1.22 -8.28 1.44
CA ALA A 67 1.44 -7.24 0.42
C ALA A 67 2.13 -6.00 1.01
N LEU A 68 1.71 -5.55 2.19
CA LEU A 68 2.31 -4.42 2.90
C LEU A 68 3.76 -4.69 3.30
N PHE A 69 4.11 -5.89 3.76
CA PHE A 69 5.50 -6.20 4.07
C PHE A 69 6.43 -6.07 2.85
N VAL A 70 5.97 -6.47 1.67
CA VAL A 70 6.74 -6.24 0.44
C VAL A 70 6.85 -4.75 0.11
N VAL A 71 5.78 -3.98 0.33
CA VAL A 71 5.77 -2.52 0.13
C VAL A 71 6.76 -1.82 1.10
N LEU A 72 6.77 -2.22 2.38
CA LEU A 72 7.66 -1.69 3.43
C LEU A 72 9.11 -2.15 3.24
N ALA A 73 9.34 -3.35 2.71
CA ALA A 73 10.68 -3.85 2.42
C ALA A 73 11.47 -2.88 1.52
N ASN A 74 10.78 -2.15 0.63
CA ASN A 74 11.40 -1.07 -0.15
C ASN A 74 12.09 -0.02 0.74
N TYR A 75 11.44 0.39 1.82
CA TYR A 75 11.98 1.37 2.76
C TYR A 75 13.19 0.79 3.51
N VAL A 76 13.06 -0.42 4.03
CA VAL A 76 14.12 -1.13 4.76
C VAL A 76 15.36 -1.34 3.87
N LEU A 77 15.18 -1.78 2.62
CA LEU A 77 16.28 -1.98 1.68
C LEU A 77 16.99 -0.68 1.33
N VAL A 78 16.25 0.42 1.12
CA VAL A 78 16.85 1.74 0.89
C VAL A 78 17.65 2.19 2.12
N PHE A 79 17.12 1.97 3.32
CA PHE A 79 17.81 2.30 4.56
C PHE A 79 19.11 1.50 4.73
N LEU A 80 19.05 0.17 4.54
CA LEU A 80 20.20 -0.72 4.61
C LEU A 80 21.30 -0.30 3.63
N ILE A 81 20.96 -0.08 2.35
CA ILE A 81 21.95 0.30 1.31
C ILE A 81 22.63 1.64 1.63
N LYS A 82 21.95 2.56 2.33
CA LYS A 82 22.52 3.84 2.72
C LYS A 82 23.52 3.75 3.89
N GLN A 83 23.52 2.66 4.65
CA GLN A 83 24.48 2.47 5.74
C GLN A 83 25.91 2.35 5.21
N ARG A 84 26.90 2.89 5.94
CA ARG A 84 28.32 2.89 5.51
C ARG A 84 29.05 1.58 5.82
N ILE A 85 28.34 0.46 5.99
CA ILE A 85 28.89 -0.82 6.45
C ILE A 85 29.32 -1.77 5.32
N TRP A 86 29.17 -1.36 4.05
CA TRP A 86 29.32 -2.26 2.90
C TRP A 86 30.76 -2.48 2.41
N GLY A 87 31.77 -1.95 3.10
CA GLY A 87 33.16 -1.91 2.61
C GLY A 87 33.76 -3.27 2.24
N GLN A 88 33.46 -4.33 3.01
CA GLN A 88 33.98 -5.69 2.76
C GLN A 88 32.96 -6.64 2.10
N LEU A 89 31.71 -6.19 1.92
CA LEU A 89 30.58 -7.03 1.50
C LEU A 89 29.98 -6.56 0.17
N ASP A 90 30.85 -6.16 -0.77
CA ASP A 90 30.44 -5.63 -2.06
C ASP A 90 29.58 -6.60 -2.88
N PHE A 91 29.78 -7.91 -2.72
CA PHE A 91 28.92 -8.93 -3.33
C PHE A 91 27.48 -8.87 -2.80
N LEU A 92 27.31 -8.81 -1.48
CA LEU A 92 25.99 -8.68 -0.85
C LEU A 92 25.33 -7.35 -1.22
N LYS A 93 26.10 -6.26 -1.27
CA LYS A 93 25.61 -4.95 -1.72
C LYS A 93 25.07 -5.00 -3.14
N LYS A 94 25.77 -5.67 -4.07
CA LYS A 94 25.30 -5.85 -5.47
C LYS A 94 23.98 -6.63 -5.51
N GLY A 95 23.88 -7.72 -4.75
CA GLY A 95 22.63 -8.48 -4.61
C GLY A 95 21.48 -7.63 -4.04
N LEU A 96 21.75 -6.85 -3.00
CA LEU A 96 20.77 -5.98 -2.36
C LEU A 96 20.29 -4.84 -3.29
N VAL A 97 21.19 -4.29 -4.11
CA VAL A 97 20.86 -3.28 -5.12
C VAL A 97 19.99 -3.87 -6.24
N LEU A 98 20.26 -5.10 -6.67
CA LEU A 98 19.42 -5.81 -7.63
C LEU A 98 18.01 -6.04 -7.06
N LEU A 99 17.93 -6.56 -5.84
CA LEU A 99 16.67 -6.76 -5.13
C LEU A 99 15.91 -5.45 -4.97
N LEU A 100 16.59 -4.36 -4.57
CA LEU A 100 15.98 -3.04 -4.44
C LEU A 100 15.38 -2.56 -5.77
N ARG A 101 16.02 -2.85 -6.91
CA ARG A 101 15.50 -2.48 -8.23
C ARG A 101 14.18 -3.20 -8.52
N VAL A 102 14.09 -4.48 -8.19
CA VAL A 102 12.86 -5.28 -8.34
C VAL A 102 11.77 -4.77 -7.41
N VAL A 103 12.07 -4.62 -6.12
CA VAL A 103 11.13 -4.15 -5.09
C VAL A 103 10.60 -2.76 -5.43
N LYS A 104 11.44 -1.82 -5.88
CA LYS A 104 11.01 -0.49 -6.33
C LYS A 104 10.02 -0.55 -7.49
N ARG A 105 10.23 -1.46 -8.45
CA ARG A 105 9.35 -1.62 -9.61
C ARG A 105 7.99 -2.19 -9.22
N CYS A 106 7.96 -3.12 -8.26
CA CYS A 106 6.74 -3.76 -7.79
C CYS A 106 6.02 -2.98 -6.68
N HIS A 107 6.70 -2.03 -6.02
CA HIS A 107 6.17 -1.28 -4.88
C HIS A 107 4.84 -0.58 -5.19
N THR A 108 4.75 0.17 -6.30
CA THR A 108 3.50 0.90 -6.63
C THR A 108 2.34 -0.06 -6.95
N PRO A 109 2.48 -1.06 -7.86
CA PRO A 109 1.45 -2.08 -8.07
C PRO A 109 1.00 -2.80 -6.80
N LEU A 110 1.94 -3.24 -5.96
CA LEU A 110 1.63 -3.95 -4.73
C LEU A 110 1.01 -3.05 -3.67
N ALA A 111 1.38 -1.76 -3.61
CA ALA A 111 0.73 -0.81 -2.73
C ALA A 111 -0.74 -0.60 -3.10
N ILE A 112 -1.06 -0.57 -4.40
CA ILE A 112 -2.44 -0.46 -4.88
C ILE A 112 -3.25 -1.70 -4.49
N LEU A 113 -2.71 -2.90 -4.70
CA LEU A 113 -3.34 -4.15 -4.27
C LEU A 113 -3.50 -4.24 -2.74
N ALA A 114 -2.48 -3.83 -1.98
CA ALA A 114 -2.53 -3.79 -0.53
C ALA A 114 -3.67 -2.88 -0.04
N ILE A 115 -3.79 -1.67 -0.59
CA ILE A 115 -4.88 -0.75 -0.25
C ILE A 115 -6.24 -1.38 -0.54
N THR A 116 -6.43 -2.05 -1.69
CA THR A 116 -7.66 -2.78 -1.99
C THR A 116 -8.01 -3.80 -0.92
N LEU A 117 -7.04 -4.64 -0.52
CA LEU A 117 -7.25 -5.67 0.50
C LEU A 117 -7.51 -5.07 1.89
N ILE A 118 -6.85 -3.96 2.24
CA ILE A 118 -7.09 -3.23 3.49
C ILE A 118 -8.51 -2.68 3.53
N VAL A 119 -8.99 -2.09 2.44
CA VAL A 119 -10.38 -1.58 2.36
C VAL A 119 -11.37 -2.72 2.51
N LEU A 120 -11.16 -3.84 1.82
CA LEU A 120 -12.01 -5.03 1.94
C LEU A 120 -12.00 -5.61 3.36
N HIS A 121 -10.83 -5.69 3.99
CA HIS A 121 -10.68 -6.11 5.37
C HIS A 121 -11.44 -5.18 6.33
N ALA A 122 -11.26 -3.87 6.20
CA ALA A 122 -11.94 -2.88 7.04
C ALA A 122 -13.47 -2.98 6.91
N VAL A 123 -13.99 -2.99 5.67
CA VAL A 123 -15.43 -3.12 5.43
C VAL A 123 -15.98 -4.41 6.04
N ALA A 124 -15.29 -5.54 5.82
CA ALA A 124 -15.75 -6.82 6.36
C ALA A 124 -15.71 -6.86 7.90
N VAL A 125 -14.72 -6.25 8.55
CA VAL A 125 -14.69 -6.12 10.03
C VAL A 125 -15.84 -5.25 10.54
N PHE A 126 -16.16 -4.14 9.86
CA PHE A 126 -17.32 -3.31 10.23
C PHE A 126 -18.64 -4.07 10.07
N MET A 127 -18.78 -4.90 9.03
CA MET A 127 -19.95 -5.75 8.80
C MET A 127 -20.05 -6.89 9.82
N TYR A 128 -18.93 -7.45 10.28
CA TYR A 128 -18.90 -8.49 11.33
C TYR A 128 -19.38 -7.96 12.70
N GLY A 129 -19.20 -6.66 12.94
CA GLY A 129 -19.47 -6.01 14.22
C GLY A 129 -18.19 -5.46 14.83
N PHE A 130 -17.97 -4.16 14.65
CA PHE A 130 -16.80 -3.46 15.18
C PHE A 130 -16.83 -3.44 16.72
N LYS A 131 -15.79 -3.99 17.35
CA LYS A 131 -15.64 -3.96 18.81
C LYS A 131 -14.67 -2.85 19.21
N TRP A 132 -14.96 -2.14 20.29
CA TRP A 132 -14.09 -1.10 20.84
C TRP A 132 -12.93 -1.67 21.67
N ASP A 133 -12.20 -2.62 21.09
CA ASP A 133 -10.98 -3.17 21.66
C ASP A 133 -9.74 -2.52 21.04
N PHE A 134 -8.58 -2.71 21.69
CA PHE A 134 -7.33 -2.11 21.25
C PHE A 134 -6.91 -2.60 19.84
N ASN A 135 -7.28 -3.82 19.47
CA ASN A 135 -6.98 -4.37 18.15
C ASN A 135 -7.71 -3.59 17.04
N ASN A 136 -9.03 -3.42 17.16
CA ASN A 136 -9.82 -2.69 16.16
C ASN A 136 -9.52 -1.18 16.17
N ILE A 137 -9.26 -0.59 17.34
CA ILE A 137 -8.90 0.84 17.45
C ILE A 137 -7.55 1.11 16.76
N SER A 138 -6.53 0.28 17.00
CA SER A 138 -5.23 0.43 16.34
C SER A 138 -5.33 0.24 14.83
N GLY A 139 -6.15 -0.71 14.37
CA GLY A 139 -6.46 -0.91 12.95
C GLY A 139 -7.18 0.30 12.32
N LEU A 140 -8.15 0.89 13.01
CA LEU A 140 -8.86 2.09 12.55
C LEU A 140 -7.92 3.31 12.46
N LEU A 141 -7.05 3.51 13.46
CA LEU A 141 -6.04 4.56 13.42
C LEU A 141 -5.07 4.35 12.25
N ALA A 142 -4.62 3.12 12.00
CA ALA A 142 -3.79 2.80 10.85
C ALA A 142 -4.52 3.13 9.53
N LEU A 143 -5.81 2.80 9.41
CA LEU A 143 -6.62 3.12 8.23
C LEU A 143 -6.72 4.64 7.99
N ILE A 144 -6.97 5.43 9.04
CA ILE A 144 -7.06 6.89 8.94
C ILE A 144 -5.72 7.48 8.45
N VAL A 145 -4.60 7.01 9.00
CA VAL A 145 -3.25 7.46 8.60
C VAL A 145 -2.88 6.98 7.19
N LEU A 146 -3.45 5.86 6.71
CA LEU A 146 -3.24 5.34 5.37
C LEU A 146 -3.87 6.24 4.29
N LEU A 147 -5.03 6.86 4.53
CA LEU A 147 -5.77 7.66 3.54
C LEU A 147 -4.93 8.71 2.78
N PRO A 148 -4.08 9.53 3.43
CA PRO A 148 -3.21 10.48 2.73
C PRO A 148 -2.03 9.84 1.99
N VAL A 149 -1.66 8.58 2.27
CA VAL A 149 -0.51 7.89 1.66
C VAL A 149 -0.63 7.69 0.14
N PRO A 150 -1.74 7.17 -0.43
CA PRO A 150 -1.89 7.04 -1.88
C PRO A 150 -1.97 8.39 -2.59
N ILE A 151 -2.62 9.38 -1.98
CA ILE A 151 -2.73 10.74 -2.52
C ILE A 151 -1.33 11.36 -2.65
N SER A 152 -0.56 11.37 -1.56
CA SER A 152 0.84 11.83 -1.57
C SER A 152 1.75 10.96 -2.45
N GLY A 153 1.43 9.68 -2.63
CA GLY A 153 2.11 8.75 -3.54
C GLY A 153 1.96 9.14 -5.01
N LEU A 154 0.79 9.62 -5.44
CA LEU A 154 0.57 10.17 -6.78
C LEU A 154 1.33 11.48 -6.97
N PHE A 155 1.29 12.38 -5.96
CA PHE A 155 2.01 13.64 -6.01
C PHE A 155 3.54 13.49 -5.93
N ARG A 156 4.04 12.34 -5.44
CA ARG A 156 5.47 12.00 -5.47
C ARG A 156 6.06 12.09 -6.87
N TYR A 157 5.29 11.75 -7.91
CA TYR A 157 5.75 11.83 -9.30
C TYR A 157 6.02 13.28 -9.74
N ARG A 158 5.46 14.28 -9.05
CA ARG A 158 5.70 15.71 -9.29
C ARG A 158 6.70 16.35 -8.34
N ARG A 159 7.36 15.57 -7.47
CA ARG A 159 8.31 16.01 -6.43
C ARG A 159 7.74 16.97 -5.36
N LEU A 160 6.44 17.29 -5.37
CA LEU A 160 5.82 18.22 -4.41
C LEU A 160 5.75 17.64 -2.98
N ASP A 161 5.34 16.37 -2.81
CA ASP A 161 4.91 15.87 -1.49
C ASP A 161 5.72 14.68 -0.95
N ARG A 162 6.99 14.58 -1.34
CA ARG A 162 7.85 13.45 -0.93
C ARG A 162 8.01 13.31 0.59
N LYS A 163 8.06 14.43 1.33
CA LYS A 163 8.22 14.42 2.80
C LYS A 163 6.96 13.89 3.49
N TRP A 164 5.79 14.29 3.01
CA TRP A 164 4.50 13.85 3.53
C TRP A 164 4.32 12.35 3.34
N HIS A 165 4.58 11.82 2.15
CA HIS A 165 4.47 10.39 1.88
C HIS A 165 5.38 9.53 2.78
N ILE A 166 6.59 10.01 3.10
CA ILE A 166 7.50 9.30 4.01
C ILE A 166 7.00 9.37 5.45
N ARG A 167 6.53 10.54 5.92
CA ARG A 167 6.04 10.71 7.30
C ARG A 167 4.75 9.92 7.54
N SER A 168 3.77 10.04 6.66
CA SER A 168 2.51 9.29 6.77
C SER A 168 2.74 7.80 6.55
N GLY A 169 3.59 7.42 5.60
CA GLY A 169 3.97 6.02 5.37
C GLY A 169 4.66 5.38 6.58
N LEU A 170 5.53 6.13 7.28
CA LEU A 170 6.18 5.64 8.50
C LEU A 170 5.21 5.55 9.68
N ALA A 171 4.36 6.56 9.89
CA ALA A 171 3.32 6.53 10.92
C ALA A 171 2.35 5.37 10.70
N PHE A 172 1.92 5.18 9.44
CA PHE A 172 1.13 4.02 9.03
C PHE A 172 1.86 2.70 9.33
N ALA A 173 3.13 2.58 8.96
CA ALA A 173 3.92 1.36 9.19
C ALA A 173 3.97 0.98 10.67
N VAL A 174 4.18 1.94 11.57
CA VAL A 174 4.21 1.68 13.02
C VAL A 174 2.83 1.23 13.52
N LEU A 175 1.76 1.95 13.19
CA LEU A 175 0.40 1.59 13.60
C LEU A 175 -0.04 0.23 13.03
N PHE A 176 0.30 -0.03 11.78
CA PHE A 176 0.05 -1.31 11.12
C PHE A 176 0.80 -2.46 11.81
N LEU A 177 2.07 -2.27 12.19
CA LEU A 177 2.82 -3.30 12.92
C LEU A 177 2.19 -3.57 14.28
N ILE A 178 1.78 -2.53 15.01
CA ILE A 178 1.05 -2.68 16.27
C ILE A 178 -0.21 -3.52 16.04
N HIS A 179 -1.07 -3.12 15.10
CA HIS A 179 -2.30 -3.85 14.78
C HIS A 179 -2.07 -5.28 14.27
N ALA A 180 -0.98 -5.55 13.54
CA ALA A 180 -0.72 -6.86 12.95
C ALA A 180 -0.23 -7.93 13.95
N PHE A 181 0.37 -7.50 15.06
CA PHE A 181 1.01 -8.38 16.05
C PHE A 181 0.29 -8.40 17.42
N LEU A 182 -0.83 -7.68 17.55
CA LEU A 182 -1.80 -7.78 18.66
C LEU A 182 -2.93 -8.75 18.32
#